data_AF-A0A6V8E6S1-F1
#
_entry.id   AF-A0A6V8E6S1-F1
#
_cell.length_a   1.000
_cell.length_b   1.000
_cell.length_c   1.000
_cell.angle_alpha   90.00
_cell.angle_beta   90.00
_cell.angle_gamma   90.00
#
_symmetry.space_group_name_H-M   'P 1'
#
loop_
_entity.id
_entity.type
_entity.pdbx_description
1 polymer ?
#
loop_
_entity_poly.entity_id
_entity_poly.type
_entity_poly.pdbx_seq_one_letter_code
_entity_poly.pdbx_strand_id
1 'polypeptide(L)'
;MSRWIRTIPAVLLLLVTASPVLYYQAGNLVYTQAAATNLECSGHSARNSPDDFSVKLWNEDVEEAMFEKNETLAGNLSHLWFEAWGNDTIDVPDEDISLAAWVMESNASRPWVILVHGIRSCKANHEMLIPAAWLYQADFNVVIFDMRDHGNSTVEDGLV
;
A
#
# COMPACT_ATOMS: atom_id res chain seq x y z
N MET A 1 -4.10 -21.43 56.85
CA MET A 1 -2.73 -21.42 56.27
C MET A 1 -2.49 -22.49 55.20
N SER A 2 -3.06 -23.71 55.28
CA SER A 2 -2.79 -24.82 54.33
C SER A 2 -3.19 -24.59 52.86
N ARG A 3 -4.32 -23.92 52.56
CA ARG A 3 -4.75 -23.69 51.16
C ARG A 3 -3.73 -22.88 50.36
N TRP A 4 -3.26 -21.77 50.93
CA TRP A 4 -2.33 -20.83 50.28
C TRP A 4 -1.01 -21.46 49.85
N ILE A 5 -0.51 -22.45 50.59
CA ILE A 5 0.73 -23.19 50.28
C ILE A 5 0.59 -23.99 48.97
N ARG A 6 -0.63 -24.40 48.62
CA ARG A 6 -0.91 -25.15 47.39
C ARG A 6 -1.41 -24.25 46.26
N THR A 7 -2.21 -23.23 46.58
CA THR A 7 -2.74 -22.31 45.56
C THR A 7 -1.65 -21.45 44.93
N ILE A 8 -0.71 -20.91 45.72
CA ILE A 8 0.30 -19.99 45.19
C ILE A 8 1.21 -20.69 44.15
N PRO A 9 1.81 -21.87 44.41
CA PRO A 9 2.62 -22.56 43.41
C PRO A 9 1.81 -23.00 42.19
N ALA A 10 0.56 -23.42 42.38
CA ALA A 10 -0.32 -23.81 41.28
C ALA A 10 -0.63 -22.62 40.35
N VAL A 11 -0.91 -21.44 40.90
CA VAL A 11 -1.12 -20.21 40.13
C VAL A 11 0.15 -19.79 39.41
N LEU A 12 1.32 -19.85 40.07
CA LEU A 12 2.59 -19.52 39.42
C LEU A 12 2.93 -20.48 38.27
N LEU A 13 2.71 -21.79 38.48
CA LEU A 13 2.89 -22.79 37.43
C LEU A 13 1.96 -22.52 36.24
N LEU A 14 0.69 -22.20 36.50
CA LEU A 14 -0.27 -21.82 35.47
C LEU A 14 0.21 -20.58 34.70
N LEU A 15 0.66 -19.52 35.38
CA LEU A 15 1.14 -18.31 34.72
C LEU A 15 2.38 -18.57 33.86
N VAL A 16 3.35 -19.33 34.37
CA VAL A 16 4.58 -19.66 33.63
C VAL A 16 4.25 -20.50 32.39
N THR A 17 3.39 -21.52 32.54
CA THR A 17 2.97 -22.39 31.43
C THR A 17 2.08 -21.67 30.41
N ALA A 18 1.25 -20.72 30.83
CA ALA A 18 0.41 -19.92 29.94
C ALA A 18 1.17 -18.78 29.26
N SER A 19 2.30 -18.34 29.81
CA SER A 19 3.04 -17.18 29.31
C SER A 19 3.44 -17.25 27.83
N PRO A 20 3.87 -18.39 27.25
CA PRO A 20 4.21 -18.43 25.82
C PRO A 20 2.98 -18.26 24.93
N VAL A 21 1.85 -18.86 25.34
CA VAL A 21 0.58 -18.75 24.61
C VAL A 21 0.05 -17.32 24.66
N LEU A 22 0.09 -16.68 25.83
CA LEU A 22 -0.33 -15.29 25.99
C LEU A 22 0.57 -14.34 25.20
N TYR A 23 1.89 -14.57 25.24
CA TYR A 23 2.85 -13.79 24.47
C TYR A 23 2.61 -13.93 22.96
N TYR A 24 2.42 -15.16 22.48
CA TYR A 24 2.08 -15.41 21.07
C TYR A 24 0.78 -14.72 20.65
N GLN A 25 -0.29 -14.83 21.45
CA GLN A 25 -1.55 -14.18 21.12
C GLN A 25 -1.45 -12.64 21.09
N ALA A 26 -0.75 -12.06 22.06
CA ALA A 26 -0.50 -10.62 22.08
C ALA A 26 0.36 -10.18 20.88
N GLY A 27 1.40 -10.94 20.56
CA GLY A 27 2.25 -10.69 19.39
C GLY A 27 1.47 -10.81 18.08
N ASN A 28 0.64 -11.85 17.94
CA ASN A 28 -0.20 -12.06 16.76
C ASN A 28 -1.20 -10.93 16.58
N LEU A 29 -1.81 -10.43 17.67
CA LEU A 29 -2.71 -9.28 17.60
C LEU A 29 -2.01 -8.02 17.06
N VAL A 30 -0.79 -7.75 17.53
CA VAL A 30 0.02 -6.62 17.03
C VAL A 30 0.41 -6.85 15.57
N TYR A 31 0.85 -8.06 15.23
CA TYR A 31 1.25 -8.43 13.87
C TYR A 31 0.09 -8.26 12.90
N THR A 32 -1.08 -8.84 13.15
CA THR A 32 -2.24 -8.73 12.25
C THR A 32 -2.66 -7.27 12.06
N GLN A 33 -2.61 -6.45 13.12
CA GLN A 33 -2.91 -5.02 12.99
C GLN A 33 -1.85 -4.24 12.21
N ALA A 34 -0.57 -4.60 12.32
CA ALA A 34 0.51 -3.93 11.61
C ALA A 34 0.59 -4.36 10.15
N ALA A 35 0.38 -5.65 9.88
CA ALA A 35 0.43 -6.27 8.57
C ALA A 35 -0.86 -6.04 7.75
N ALA A 36 -1.98 -5.66 8.36
CA ALA A 36 -3.21 -5.40 7.62
C ALA A 36 -3.00 -4.44 6.43
N THR A 37 -3.47 -4.87 5.27
CA THR A 37 -3.48 -4.07 4.05
C THR A 37 -4.72 -3.18 3.97
N ASN A 38 -4.69 -2.24 3.02
CA ASN A 38 -5.83 -1.40 2.70
C ASN A 38 -6.12 -1.53 1.20
N LEU A 39 -7.09 -2.39 0.86
CA LEU A 39 -7.49 -2.64 -0.53
C LEU A 39 -8.01 -1.38 -1.22
N GLU A 40 -8.70 -0.52 -0.46
CA GLU A 40 -9.23 0.75 -0.96
C GLU A 40 -8.17 1.84 -1.08
N CYS A 41 -6.92 1.55 -0.71
CA CYS A 41 -5.80 2.48 -0.81
C CYS A 41 -6.16 3.86 -0.25
N SER A 42 -6.74 3.92 0.94
CA SER A 42 -7.20 5.16 1.59
C SER A 42 -8.08 6.05 0.70
N GLY A 43 -8.88 5.44 -0.20
CA GLY A 43 -9.76 6.11 -1.14
C GLY A 43 -9.10 6.62 -2.41
N HIS A 44 -7.79 6.40 -2.62
CA HIS A 44 -7.08 6.80 -3.83
C HIS A 44 -7.55 6.00 -5.05
N SER A 45 -7.80 4.70 -4.93
CA SER A 45 -8.21 3.82 -6.03
C SER A 45 -9.52 4.26 -6.69
N ALA A 46 -10.44 4.84 -5.92
CA ALA A 46 -11.75 5.29 -6.42
C ALA A 46 -11.69 6.63 -7.20
N ARG A 47 -10.60 7.39 -7.08
CA ARG A 47 -10.53 8.78 -7.55
C ARG A 47 -9.29 9.10 -8.40
N ASN A 48 -8.28 8.25 -8.38
CA ASN A 48 -7.05 8.46 -9.12
C ASN A 48 -6.87 7.35 -10.16
N SER A 49 -6.45 7.78 -11.33
CA SER A 49 -6.09 6.99 -12.51
C SER A 49 -4.91 7.69 -13.20
N PRO A 50 -4.23 7.05 -14.17
CA PRO A 50 -3.13 7.71 -14.88
C PRO A 50 -3.55 9.02 -15.58
N ASP A 51 -4.77 9.09 -16.10
CA ASP A 51 -5.29 10.22 -16.86
C ASP A 51 -6.07 11.25 -16.02
N ASP A 52 -6.34 10.96 -14.75
CA ASP A 52 -6.93 11.89 -13.80
C ASP A 52 -6.54 11.52 -12.36
N PHE A 53 -5.75 12.37 -11.71
CA PHE A 53 -5.36 12.20 -10.31
C PHE A 53 -5.14 13.52 -9.57
N SER A 54 -5.33 13.46 -8.25
CA SER A 54 -5.19 14.61 -7.33
C SER A 54 -4.48 14.25 -6.03
N VAL A 55 -3.79 15.24 -5.45
CA VAL A 55 -3.21 15.14 -4.10
C VAL A 55 -4.33 15.41 -3.09
N LYS A 56 -4.72 14.39 -2.31
CA LYS A 56 -5.50 14.57 -1.08
C LYS A 56 -4.89 13.69 0.00
N LEU A 57 -4.79 14.20 1.22
CA LEU A 57 -4.20 13.52 2.37
C LEU A 57 -5.31 13.09 3.31
N TRP A 58 -5.48 11.79 3.57
CA TRP A 58 -6.26 11.29 4.73
C TRP A 58 -7.59 12.00 5.02
N ASN A 59 -8.55 11.94 4.09
CA ASN A 59 -9.88 12.58 4.17
C ASN A 59 -9.88 14.13 4.25
N GLU A 60 -8.74 14.77 4.10
CA GLU A 60 -8.61 16.22 4.01
C GLU A 60 -7.96 16.58 2.67
N ASP A 61 -8.51 17.59 2.03
CA ASP A 61 -7.85 18.16 0.87
C ASP A 61 -6.56 18.82 1.37
N VAL A 62 -5.46 18.71 0.61
CA VAL A 62 -4.21 19.40 0.96
C VAL A 62 -4.42 20.91 1.10
N GLU A 63 -5.50 21.42 0.51
CA GLU A 63 -6.02 22.78 0.72
C GLU A 63 -6.31 23.15 2.18
N GLU A 64 -6.62 22.17 3.05
CA GLU A 64 -7.03 22.39 4.45
C GLU A 64 -5.89 22.13 5.44
N ALA A 65 -4.91 21.28 5.08
CA ALA A 65 -3.92 20.78 6.03
C ALA A 65 -2.65 21.66 6.20
N MET A 66 -2.11 22.34 5.17
CA MET A 66 -0.86 23.13 5.29
C MET A 66 -0.66 24.26 4.25
N PHE A 67 -0.32 25.48 4.72
CA PHE A 67 0.26 26.66 4.04
C PHE A 67 -0.45 27.21 2.77
N GLU A 68 -0.28 28.51 2.50
CA GLU A 68 -0.99 29.31 1.48
C GLU A 68 -0.93 28.72 0.04
N LYS A 69 -1.93 27.89 -0.26
CA LYS A 69 -2.55 27.41 -1.50
C LYS A 69 -1.89 27.61 -2.89
N ASN A 70 -1.50 28.81 -3.30
CA ASN A 70 -1.67 29.15 -4.73
C ASN A 70 -0.50 28.85 -5.68
N GLU A 71 0.66 28.41 -5.17
CA GLU A 71 1.86 28.15 -6.00
C GLU A 71 2.45 26.74 -5.82
N THR A 72 1.71 25.79 -5.22
CA THR A 72 2.22 24.42 -5.06
C THR A 72 1.78 23.51 -6.21
N LEU A 73 2.60 22.49 -6.50
CA LEU A 73 2.32 21.45 -7.51
C LEU A 73 0.93 20.81 -7.34
N ALA A 74 0.36 20.83 -6.13
CA ALA A 74 -0.94 20.24 -5.82
C ALA A 74 -2.15 20.97 -6.43
N GLY A 75 -2.00 22.22 -6.90
CA GLY A 75 -3.12 23.01 -7.40
C GLY A 75 -3.57 22.64 -8.82
N ASN A 76 -2.67 22.13 -9.67
CA ASN A 76 -3.00 21.64 -11.00
C ASN A 76 -1.99 20.59 -11.47
N LEU A 77 -2.43 19.33 -11.53
CA LEU A 77 -1.62 18.19 -11.94
C LEU A 77 -1.92 17.73 -13.38
N SER A 78 -2.78 18.41 -14.14
CA SER A 78 -3.17 17.92 -15.47
C SER A 78 -2.01 17.81 -16.47
N HIS A 79 -0.96 18.62 -16.26
CA HIS A 79 0.28 18.54 -17.00
C HIS A 79 1.11 17.27 -16.71
N LEU A 80 0.76 16.50 -15.68
CA LEU A 80 1.39 15.23 -15.29
C LEU A 80 0.50 14.02 -15.63
N TRP A 81 -0.70 14.23 -16.16
CA TRP A 81 -1.57 13.13 -16.55
C TRP A 81 -1.02 12.44 -17.80
N PHE A 82 -1.19 11.12 -17.86
CA PHE A 82 -0.68 10.31 -18.96
C PHE A 82 -1.68 10.32 -20.11
N GLU A 83 -1.26 10.79 -21.28
CA GLU A 83 -2.10 10.77 -22.49
C GLU A 83 -2.32 9.35 -23.04
N ALA A 84 -1.37 8.45 -22.80
CA ALA A 84 -1.40 7.07 -23.22
C ALA A 84 -0.89 6.15 -22.10
N TRP A 85 -1.67 5.13 -21.80
CA TRP A 85 -1.35 4.10 -20.81
C TRP A 85 -2.17 2.84 -21.09
N GLY A 86 -1.69 1.71 -20.60
CA GLY A 86 -2.36 0.40 -20.70
C GLY A 86 -2.63 -0.18 -19.32
N ASN A 87 -3.72 -0.94 -19.21
CA ASN A 87 -3.88 -1.90 -18.11
C ASN A 87 -3.20 -3.21 -18.51
N ASP A 88 -2.42 -3.78 -17.60
CA ASP A 88 -1.79 -5.07 -17.80
C ASP A 88 -1.90 -5.92 -16.52
N THR A 89 -1.67 -7.22 -16.67
CA THR A 89 -1.64 -8.18 -15.56
C THR A 89 -0.31 -8.89 -15.57
N ILE A 90 0.38 -8.88 -14.43
CA ILE A 90 1.65 -9.58 -14.24
C ILE A 90 1.36 -10.88 -13.50
N ASP A 91 1.48 -12.01 -14.20
CA ASP A 91 1.36 -13.33 -13.60
C ASP A 91 2.64 -13.68 -12.83
N VAL A 92 2.49 -14.13 -11.58
CA VAL A 92 3.62 -14.61 -10.78
C VAL A 92 3.87 -16.09 -11.11
N PRO A 93 5.06 -16.48 -11.58
CA PRO A 93 5.35 -17.87 -11.91
C PRO A 93 5.15 -18.79 -10.71
N ASP A 94 4.54 -19.96 -10.95
CA ASP A 94 4.31 -21.01 -9.97
C ASP A 94 3.40 -20.64 -8.77
N GLU A 95 2.70 -19.49 -8.83
CA GLU A 95 1.74 -19.05 -7.82
C GLU A 95 0.40 -18.67 -8.47
N ASP A 96 -0.73 -18.82 -7.77
CA ASP A 96 -2.06 -18.36 -8.23
C ASP A 96 -2.24 -16.86 -7.93
N ILE A 97 -1.27 -16.05 -8.37
CA ILE A 97 -1.17 -14.63 -8.06
C ILE A 97 -1.00 -13.84 -9.35
N SER A 98 -1.85 -12.83 -9.47
CA SER A 98 -1.84 -11.87 -10.56
C SER A 98 -1.73 -10.46 -9.99
N LEU A 99 -0.84 -9.65 -10.56
CA LEU A 99 -0.64 -8.27 -10.14
C LEU A 99 -1.23 -7.30 -11.16
N ALA A 100 -2.12 -6.42 -10.72
CA ALA A 100 -2.75 -5.42 -11.58
C ALA A 100 -1.79 -4.24 -11.80
N ALA A 101 -1.42 -4.00 -13.05
CA ALA A 101 -0.46 -2.98 -13.44
C ALA A 101 -1.03 -1.93 -14.39
N TRP A 102 -0.45 -0.74 -14.33
CA TRP A 102 -0.53 0.27 -15.38
C TRP A 102 0.83 0.41 -16.03
N VAL A 103 0.80 0.45 -17.37
CA VAL A 103 1.98 0.49 -18.22
C VAL A 103 1.94 1.76 -19.05
N MET A 104 2.99 2.57 -18.97
CA MET A 104 3.16 3.80 -19.73
C MET A 104 4.41 3.68 -20.57
N GLU A 105 4.23 3.22 -21.81
CA GLU A 105 5.33 3.06 -22.77
C GLU A 105 5.42 4.30 -23.65
N SER A 106 6.53 5.04 -23.53
CA SER A 106 6.83 6.17 -24.42
C SER A 106 7.46 5.67 -25.72
N ASN A 107 8.41 4.73 -25.62
CA ASN A 107 9.09 4.11 -26.75
C ASN A 107 9.81 2.82 -26.32
N ALA A 108 9.59 1.71 -27.00
CA ALA A 108 10.19 0.40 -26.72
C ALA A 108 11.73 0.39 -26.58
N SER A 109 12.43 1.34 -27.20
CA SER A 109 13.91 1.46 -27.14
C SER A 109 14.41 2.21 -25.90
N ARG A 110 13.51 2.79 -25.11
CA ARG A 110 13.83 3.53 -23.89
C ARG A 110 13.94 2.59 -22.68
N PRO A 111 14.75 2.96 -21.68
CA PRO A 111 14.83 2.20 -20.43
C PRO A 111 13.49 2.15 -19.69
N TRP A 112 13.25 1.03 -19.02
CA TRP A 112 12.09 0.82 -18.15
C TRP A 112 12.40 1.16 -16.70
N VAL A 113 11.45 1.79 -16.02
CA VAL A 113 11.44 1.99 -14.57
C VAL A 113 10.19 1.33 -14.00
N ILE A 114 10.39 0.48 -12.99
CA ILE A 114 9.31 -0.18 -12.27
C ILE A 114 9.17 0.51 -10.92
N LEU A 115 8.01 1.06 -10.62
CA LEU A 115 7.72 1.68 -9.33
C LEU A 115 6.86 0.75 -8.48
N VAL A 116 7.32 0.54 -7.24
CA VAL A 116 6.66 -0.31 -6.25
C VAL A 116 6.16 0.58 -5.12
N HIS A 117 4.89 0.47 -4.76
CA HIS A 117 4.33 1.29 -3.69
C HIS A 117 4.73 0.78 -2.29
N GLY A 118 4.52 1.62 -1.27
CA GLY A 118 4.78 1.25 0.12
C GLY A 118 3.66 0.45 0.77
N ILE A 119 3.85 0.10 2.04
CA ILE A 119 2.83 -0.55 2.89
C ILE A 119 1.52 0.26 2.92
N ARG A 120 0.38 -0.42 2.77
CA ARG A 120 -0.97 0.20 2.80
C ARG A 120 -1.19 1.29 1.75
N SER A 121 -0.46 1.21 0.64
CA SER A 121 -0.60 2.09 -0.51
C SER A 121 -1.06 1.29 -1.73
N CYS A 122 -1.01 1.89 -2.92
CA CYS A 122 -1.38 1.26 -4.18
C CYS A 122 -0.79 2.05 -5.35
N LYS A 123 -0.92 1.51 -6.57
CA LYS A 123 -0.53 2.19 -7.82
C LYS A 123 -1.30 3.48 -8.10
N ALA A 124 -2.53 3.60 -7.60
CA ALA A 124 -3.36 4.81 -7.73
C ALA A 124 -2.96 5.93 -6.77
N ASN A 125 -1.98 5.69 -5.89
CA ASN A 125 -1.57 6.72 -4.96
C ASN A 125 -0.80 7.84 -5.67
N HIS A 126 -1.04 9.09 -5.29
CA HIS A 126 -0.44 10.25 -5.94
C HIS A 126 1.09 10.32 -5.75
N GLU A 127 1.62 9.82 -4.62
CA GLU A 127 3.06 9.65 -4.41
C GLU A 127 3.68 8.60 -5.34
N MET A 128 2.87 7.78 -6.03
CA MET A 128 3.30 6.89 -7.10
C MET A 128 3.14 7.53 -8.48
N LEU A 129 1.98 8.17 -8.73
CA LEU A 129 1.63 8.75 -10.03
C LEU A 129 2.50 9.97 -10.40
N ILE A 130 2.82 10.84 -9.45
CA ILE A 130 3.65 12.02 -9.70
C ILE A 130 5.08 11.66 -10.15
N PRO A 131 5.85 10.83 -9.43
CA PRO A 131 7.17 10.43 -9.91
C PRO A 131 7.10 9.57 -11.18
N ALA A 132 6.05 8.75 -11.35
CA ALA A 132 5.82 8.03 -12.60
C ALA A 132 5.69 8.99 -13.80
N ALA A 133 4.91 10.06 -13.64
CA ALA A 133 4.69 11.05 -14.68
C ALA A 133 5.99 11.78 -15.06
N TRP A 134 6.79 12.18 -14.08
CA TRP A 134 8.08 12.82 -14.36
C TRP A 134 9.08 11.90 -15.05
N LEU A 135 9.11 10.62 -14.70
CA LEU A 135 9.94 9.63 -15.39
C LEU A 135 9.48 9.45 -16.84
N TYR A 136 8.17 9.35 -17.06
CA TYR A 136 7.60 9.24 -18.40
C TYR A 136 7.90 10.46 -19.27
N GLN A 137 7.78 11.67 -18.72
CA GLN A 137 8.16 12.92 -19.39
C GLN A 137 9.66 13.04 -19.68
N ALA A 138 10.48 12.30 -18.92
CA ALA A 138 11.91 12.18 -19.14
C ALA A 138 12.28 11.04 -20.12
N ASP A 139 11.32 10.57 -20.94
CA ASP A 139 11.48 9.51 -21.93
C ASP A 139 11.81 8.12 -21.34
N PHE A 140 11.37 7.82 -20.10
CA PHE A 140 11.39 6.44 -19.59
C PHE A 140 10.06 5.73 -19.87
N ASN A 141 10.12 4.43 -20.10
CA ASN A 141 8.93 3.59 -19.98
C ASN A 141 8.69 3.31 -18.49
N VAL A 142 7.43 3.33 -18.05
CA VAL A 142 7.10 3.19 -16.64
C VAL A 142 6.07 2.09 -16.43
N VAL A 143 6.29 1.24 -15.42
CA VAL A 143 5.28 0.31 -14.91
C VAL A 143 5.04 0.63 -13.45
N ILE A 144 3.76 0.76 -13.08
CA ILE A 144 3.30 0.87 -11.70
C ILE A 144 2.26 -0.22 -11.45
N PHE A 145 2.36 -0.93 -10.34
CA PHE A 145 1.48 -2.08 -10.07
C PHE A 145 1.10 -2.15 -8.60
N ASP A 146 -0.02 -2.81 -8.32
CA ASP A 146 -0.41 -3.14 -6.96
C ASP A 146 0.34 -4.41 -6.51
N MET A 147 0.99 -4.38 -5.36
CA MET A 147 1.57 -5.59 -4.75
C MET A 147 0.46 -6.59 -4.39
N ARG A 148 0.84 -7.85 -4.10
CA ARG A 148 -0.11 -8.83 -3.53
C ARG A 148 -0.84 -8.24 -2.32
N ASP A 149 -2.09 -8.63 -2.13
CA ASP A 149 -2.96 -8.13 -1.06
C ASP A 149 -3.23 -6.62 -1.08
N HIS A 150 -3.00 -5.95 -2.22
CA HIS A 150 -3.33 -4.53 -2.42
C HIS A 150 -4.14 -4.29 -3.69
N GLY A 151 -4.95 -3.22 -3.63
CA GLY A 151 -5.68 -2.68 -4.77
C GLY A 151 -6.41 -3.75 -5.59
N ASN A 152 -6.08 -3.82 -6.87
CA ASN A 152 -6.74 -4.72 -7.81
C ASN A 152 -5.94 -6.01 -8.09
N SER A 153 -4.84 -6.25 -7.37
CA SER A 153 -4.09 -7.50 -7.46
C SER A 153 -4.79 -8.62 -6.69
N THR A 154 -4.31 -9.86 -6.85
CA THR A 154 -4.78 -10.99 -6.05
C THR A 154 -4.69 -10.67 -4.55
N VAL A 155 -5.78 -10.94 -3.84
CA VAL A 155 -5.88 -10.84 -2.38
C VAL A 155 -5.99 -12.25 -1.82
N GLU A 156 -5.03 -12.66 -1.00
CA GLU A 156 -4.94 -14.00 -0.41
C GLU A 156 -5.38 -13.98 1.05
N ASP A 157 -4.77 -13.13 1.87
CA ASP A 157 -5.06 -13.03 3.31
C ASP A 157 -5.25 -11.60 3.83
N GLY A 158 -5.00 -10.59 2.99
CA GLY A 158 -5.14 -9.18 3.35
C GLY A 158 -4.05 -8.67 4.31
N LEU A 159 -2.90 -9.35 4.37
CA LEU A 159 -1.74 -9.00 5.20
C LEU A 159 -0.47 -8.80 4.35
N VAL A 160 0.51 -8.04 4.87
CA VAL A 160 1.87 -7.89 4.31
C VAL A 160 2.97 -8.50 5.16
#